data_AF-A0A7X7IB44-F1
#
_entry.id   AF-A0A7X7IB44-F1
#
_cell.length_a   1.000
_cell.length_b   1.000
_cell.length_c   1.000
_cell.angle_alpha   90.00
_cell.angle_beta   90.00
_cell.angle_gamma   90.00
#
_symmetry.space_group_name_H-M   'P 1'
#
loop_
_entity.id
_entity.type
_entity.pdbx_description
1 polymer ?
#
loop_
_entity_poly.entity_id
_entity_poly.type
_entity_poly.pdbx_seq_one_letter_code
_entity_poly.pdbx_strand_id
1 'polypeptide(L)'
;VEETPSLIQNDPAALEAAAAKMGMDTTTLSAYIDQLTAQAEEQEAQKEAMQQALSDGLTAAAGHLKMETGKLMQNMGILKTDPAAMAVASEVSGLDEATLTIMIDQSLGAMEVSSDLGVDFDPFAFLMMNLGCLLLMFAISGISYLASCIFNLSKHSLGLGAGLPFAFLILYFLSQVNTTLEPLKYFSLVTLFDTTLIINRGDYWAQFVVLGVVGIMLYVFAMRIFERKDLPL
;
A
#
# COMPACT_ATOMS: atom_id res chain seq x y z
N VAL A 1 -29.86 -4.63 -26.11
CA VAL A 1 -29.48 -4.09 -27.45
C VAL A 1 -28.12 -3.43 -27.39
N GLU A 2 -27.82 -2.63 -26.35
CA GLU A 2 -26.51 -1.95 -26.22
C GLU A 2 -25.31 -2.87 -25.94
N GLU A 3 -25.50 -4.06 -25.35
CA GLU A 3 -24.37 -4.95 -25.01
C GLU A 3 -24.14 -6.12 -25.99
N THR A 4 -24.98 -6.32 -27.00
CA THR A 4 -24.80 -7.42 -28.00
C THR A 4 -25.73 -7.21 -29.21
N PRO A 5 -25.31 -6.40 -30.19
CA PRO A 5 -26.12 -6.12 -31.39
C PRO A 5 -26.40 -7.38 -32.25
N SER A 6 -25.50 -8.36 -32.22
CA SER A 6 -25.54 -9.62 -32.97
C SER A 6 -26.69 -10.56 -32.57
N LEU A 7 -27.29 -10.39 -31.37
CA LEU A 7 -28.43 -11.21 -30.94
C LEU A 7 -29.74 -10.89 -31.68
N ILE A 8 -29.85 -9.70 -32.26
CA ILE A 8 -31.07 -9.22 -32.92
C ILE A 8 -31.16 -9.71 -34.37
N GLN A 9 -30.02 -10.09 -34.97
CA GLN A 9 -29.96 -10.64 -36.33
C GLN A 9 -30.64 -12.00 -36.48
N ASN A 10 -30.67 -12.80 -35.41
CA ASN A 10 -31.18 -14.17 -35.45
C ASN A 10 -32.69 -14.26 -35.19
N ASP A 11 -33.37 -13.14 -34.87
CA ASP A 11 -34.82 -13.10 -34.63
C ASP A 11 -35.50 -12.05 -35.53
N PRO A 12 -36.29 -12.48 -36.54
CA PRO A 12 -36.94 -11.58 -37.48
C PRO A 12 -37.96 -10.62 -36.83
N ALA A 13 -38.59 -11.01 -35.71
CA ALA A 13 -39.53 -10.15 -34.99
C ALA A 13 -38.80 -9.04 -34.18
N ALA A 14 -37.60 -9.33 -33.69
CA ALA A 14 -36.77 -8.37 -32.97
C ALA A 14 -36.16 -7.33 -33.93
N LEU A 15 -35.83 -7.74 -35.15
CA LEU A 15 -35.27 -6.89 -36.20
C LEU A 15 -36.31 -5.90 -36.75
N GLU A 16 -37.56 -6.34 -36.94
CA GLU A 16 -38.68 -5.45 -37.29
C GLU A 16 -39.02 -4.45 -36.17
N ALA A 17 -39.04 -4.89 -34.91
CA ALA A 17 -39.31 -4.02 -33.77
C ALA A 17 -38.20 -2.97 -33.54
N ALA A 18 -36.94 -3.35 -33.77
CA ALA A 18 -35.80 -2.45 -33.70
C ALA A 18 -35.76 -1.46 -34.88
N ALA A 19 -36.09 -1.92 -36.10
CA ALA A 19 -36.19 -1.09 -37.29
C ALA A 19 -37.30 -0.02 -37.15
N ALA A 20 -38.47 -0.42 -36.61
CA ALA A 20 -39.59 0.48 -36.35
C ALA A 20 -39.29 1.55 -35.28
N LYS A 21 -38.49 1.21 -34.25
CA LYS A 21 -38.08 2.19 -33.22
C LYS A 21 -36.97 3.13 -33.67
N MET A 22 -36.08 2.70 -34.56
CA MET A 22 -34.96 3.51 -35.06
C MET A 22 -35.28 4.27 -36.34
N GLY A 23 -36.48 4.07 -36.92
CA GLY A 23 -36.93 4.75 -38.14
C GLY A 23 -36.15 4.36 -39.40
N MET A 24 -35.56 3.16 -39.41
CA MET A 24 -34.72 2.63 -40.49
C MET A 24 -35.39 1.43 -41.14
N ASP A 25 -35.08 1.16 -42.42
CA ASP A 25 -35.50 -0.07 -43.08
C ASP A 25 -34.76 -1.28 -42.49
N THR A 26 -35.41 -2.44 -42.42
CA THR A 26 -34.84 -3.69 -41.86
C THR A 26 -33.52 -4.08 -42.53
N THR A 27 -33.36 -3.76 -43.82
CA THR A 27 -32.14 -4.02 -44.59
C THR A 27 -30.99 -3.10 -44.20
N THR A 28 -31.28 -1.84 -43.87
CA THR A 28 -30.26 -0.87 -43.41
C THR A 28 -29.82 -1.18 -41.98
N LEU A 29 -30.74 -1.63 -41.14
CA LEU A 29 -30.45 -2.04 -39.78
C LEU A 29 -29.57 -3.30 -39.73
N SER A 30 -29.82 -4.29 -40.59
CA SER A 30 -29.00 -5.51 -40.62
C SER A 30 -27.57 -5.21 -41.03
N ALA A 31 -27.37 -4.38 -42.06
CA ALA A 31 -26.04 -3.95 -42.52
C ALA A 31 -25.29 -3.12 -41.46
N TYR A 32 -26.00 -2.32 -40.68
CA TYR A 32 -25.42 -1.58 -39.56
C TYR A 32 -24.97 -2.51 -38.42
N ILE A 33 -25.76 -3.54 -38.09
CA ILE A 33 -25.39 -4.56 -37.09
C ILE A 33 -24.22 -5.42 -37.58
N ASP A 34 -24.17 -5.78 -38.87
CA ASP A 34 -23.03 -6.49 -39.47
C ASP A 34 -21.75 -5.66 -39.33
N GLN A 35 -21.81 -4.35 -39.63
CA GLN A 35 -20.67 -3.46 -39.49
C GLN A 35 -20.24 -3.31 -38.03
N LEU A 36 -21.18 -3.21 -37.09
CA LEU A 36 -20.87 -3.16 -35.66
C LEU A 36 -20.24 -4.45 -35.15
N THR A 37 -20.72 -5.60 -35.63
CA THR A 37 -20.20 -6.92 -35.26
C THR A 37 -18.79 -7.10 -35.81
N ALA A 38 -18.56 -6.75 -37.09
CA ALA A 38 -17.23 -6.77 -37.69
C ALA A 38 -16.25 -5.82 -36.96
N GLN A 39 -16.68 -4.62 -36.56
CA GLN A 39 -15.84 -3.71 -35.78
C GLN A 39 -15.53 -4.26 -34.37
N ALA A 40 -16.49 -4.90 -33.71
CA ALA A 40 -16.27 -5.50 -32.39
C ALA A 40 -15.30 -6.69 -32.47
N GLU A 41 -15.45 -7.55 -33.48
CA GLU A 41 -14.54 -8.67 -33.75
C GLU A 41 -13.12 -8.18 -34.10
N GLU A 42 -12.99 -7.13 -34.92
CA GLU A 42 -11.70 -6.50 -35.22
C GLU A 42 -11.05 -5.90 -33.95
N GLN A 43 -11.82 -5.25 -33.08
CA GLN A 43 -11.31 -4.70 -31.82
C GLN A 43 -10.88 -5.78 -30.83
N GLU A 44 -11.63 -6.88 -30.74
CA GLU A 44 -11.29 -8.02 -29.89
C GLU A 44 -10.03 -8.73 -30.40
N ALA A 45 -9.96 -9.00 -31.70
CA ALA A 45 -8.77 -9.56 -32.35
C ALA A 45 -7.54 -8.64 -32.19
N GLN A 46 -7.72 -7.32 -32.32
CA GLN A 46 -6.65 -6.35 -32.11
C GLN A 46 -6.19 -6.32 -30.65
N LYS A 47 -7.10 -6.43 -29.68
CA LYS A 47 -6.78 -6.49 -28.25
C LYS A 47 -6.02 -7.77 -27.89
N GLU A 48 -6.44 -8.93 -28.40
CA GLU A 48 -5.75 -10.21 -28.20
C GLU A 48 -4.36 -10.19 -28.82
N ALA A 49 -4.24 -9.72 -30.06
CA ALA A 49 -2.94 -9.58 -30.74
C ALA A 49 -2.01 -8.63 -29.97
N MET A 50 -2.53 -7.51 -29.45
CA MET A 50 -1.76 -6.56 -28.66
C MET A 50 -1.32 -7.13 -27.30
N GLN A 51 -2.18 -7.92 -26.63
CA GLN A 51 -1.82 -8.64 -25.40
C GLN A 51 -0.73 -9.69 -25.65
N GLN A 52 -0.83 -10.44 -26.74
CA GLN A 52 0.15 -11.45 -27.10
C GLN A 52 1.51 -10.82 -27.44
N ALA A 53 1.51 -9.77 -28.27
CA ALA A 53 2.71 -9.01 -28.60
C ALA A 53 3.42 -8.45 -27.35
N LEU A 54 2.65 -7.92 -26.41
CA LEU A 54 3.17 -7.42 -25.13
C LEU A 54 3.78 -8.56 -24.29
N SER A 55 3.12 -9.72 -24.20
CA SER A 55 3.63 -10.89 -23.47
C SER A 55 4.95 -11.41 -24.05
N ASP A 56 5.06 -11.46 -25.38
CA ASP A 56 6.25 -11.94 -26.07
C ASP A 56 7.42 -10.94 -25.90
N GLY A 57 7.15 -9.64 -26.02
CA GLY A 57 8.14 -8.59 -25.76
C GLY A 57 8.65 -8.59 -24.31
N LEU A 58 7.76 -8.79 -23.34
CA LEU A 58 8.14 -8.88 -21.92
C LEU A 58 8.96 -10.14 -21.61
N THR A 59 8.64 -11.26 -22.25
CA THR A 59 9.42 -12.50 -22.12
C THR A 59 10.83 -12.33 -22.68
N ALA A 60 10.97 -11.67 -23.83
CA ALA A 60 12.27 -11.39 -24.44
C ALA A 60 13.12 -10.45 -23.57
N ALA A 61 12.52 -9.38 -23.03
CA ALA A 61 13.21 -8.49 -22.11
C ALA A 61 13.61 -9.17 -20.78
N ALA A 62 12.76 -10.04 -20.24
CA ALA A 62 13.10 -10.84 -19.05
C ALA A 62 14.33 -11.73 -19.31
N GLY A 63 14.41 -12.33 -20.49
CA GLY A 63 15.58 -13.08 -20.95
C GLY A 63 16.85 -12.23 -21.01
N HIS A 64 16.76 -11.00 -21.53
CA HIS A 64 17.88 -10.05 -21.56
C HIS A 64 18.36 -9.68 -20.15
N LEU A 65 17.42 -9.39 -19.24
CA LEU A 65 17.69 -9.01 -17.86
C LEU A 65 18.10 -10.19 -16.96
N LYS A 66 18.07 -11.44 -17.48
CA LYS A 66 18.28 -12.69 -16.71
C LYS A 66 17.34 -12.80 -15.51
N MET A 67 16.11 -12.36 -15.67
CA MET A 67 15.05 -12.39 -14.65
C MET A 67 13.91 -13.29 -15.12
N GLU A 68 13.10 -13.79 -14.19
CA GLU A 68 11.86 -14.46 -14.57
C GLU A 68 10.83 -13.45 -15.08
N THR A 69 10.09 -13.82 -16.12
CA THR A 69 9.02 -13.00 -16.70
C THR A 69 8.00 -12.55 -15.66
N GLY A 70 7.64 -13.44 -14.71
CA GLY A 70 6.72 -13.08 -13.62
C GLY A 70 7.26 -12.02 -12.67
N LYS A 71 8.58 -12.00 -12.41
CA LYS A 71 9.22 -10.94 -11.61
C LYS A 71 9.33 -9.63 -12.37
N LEU A 72 9.56 -9.69 -13.68
CA LEU A 72 9.56 -8.50 -14.53
C LEU A 72 8.16 -7.89 -14.62
N MET A 73 7.11 -8.70 -14.74
CA MET A 73 5.71 -8.24 -14.73
C MET A 73 5.33 -7.57 -13.41
N GLN A 74 5.92 -7.98 -12.29
CA GLN A 74 5.71 -7.31 -11.00
C GLN A 74 6.49 -5.99 -10.87
N ASN A 75 7.51 -5.78 -11.71
CA ASN A 75 8.38 -4.61 -11.64
C ASN A 75 8.75 -4.12 -13.04
N MET A 76 7.71 -3.79 -13.82
CA MET A 76 7.86 -3.37 -15.23
C MET A 76 8.57 -2.03 -15.37
N GLY A 77 8.71 -1.27 -14.27
CA GLY A 77 9.49 -0.03 -14.23
C GLY A 77 10.96 -0.22 -14.60
N ILE A 78 11.52 -1.42 -14.44
CA ILE A 78 12.91 -1.75 -14.79
C ILE A 78 13.18 -1.57 -16.30
N LEU A 79 12.19 -1.87 -17.15
CA LEU A 79 12.29 -1.71 -18.61
C LEU A 79 12.55 -0.26 -19.02
N LYS A 80 12.05 0.71 -18.25
CA LYS A 80 12.27 2.15 -18.52
C LYS A 80 13.68 2.61 -18.17
N THR A 81 14.37 1.87 -17.31
CA THR A 81 15.73 2.20 -16.88
C THR A 81 16.82 1.49 -17.71
N ASP A 82 16.44 0.50 -18.51
CA ASP A 82 17.34 -0.26 -19.38
C ASP A 82 16.92 -0.14 -20.87
N PRO A 83 17.58 0.73 -21.64
CA PRO A 83 17.28 0.92 -23.06
C PRO A 83 17.47 -0.33 -23.92
N ALA A 84 18.38 -1.24 -23.54
CA ALA A 84 18.63 -2.46 -24.30
C ALA A 84 17.49 -3.48 -24.10
N ALA A 85 16.97 -3.58 -22.86
CA ALA A 85 15.79 -4.39 -22.58
C ALA A 85 14.53 -3.84 -23.28
N MET A 86 14.38 -2.51 -23.34
CA MET A 86 13.28 -1.87 -24.06
C MET A 86 13.35 -2.11 -25.58
N ALA A 87 14.55 -2.02 -26.17
CA ALA A 87 14.76 -2.27 -27.59
C ALA A 87 14.44 -3.74 -27.96
N VAL A 88 14.87 -4.69 -27.14
CA VAL A 88 14.55 -6.13 -27.34
C VAL A 88 13.04 -6.38 -27.22
N ALA A 89 12.36 -5.73 -26.27
CA ALA A 89 10.92 -5.82 -26.13
C ALA A 89 10.19 -5.22 -27.35
N SER A 90 10.63 -4.07 -27.85
CA SER A 90 10.06 -3.41 -29.03
C SER A 90 10.24 -4.26 -30.30
N GLU A 91 11.44 -4.83 -30.50
CA GLU A 91 11.75 -5.66 -31.67
C GLU A 91 10.88 -6.93 -31.72
N VAL A 92 10.72 -7.61 -30.58
CA VAL A 92 9.95 -8.86 -30.52
C VAL A 92 8.44 -8.62 -30.50
N SER A 93 7.98 -7.56 -29.84
CA SER A 93 6.55 -7.22 -29.80
C SER A 93 6.05 -6.58 -31.11
N GLY A 94 6.94 -6.04 -31.94
CA GLY A 94 6.57 -5.26 -33.12
C GLY A 94 5.92 -3.91 -32.78
N LEU A 95 5.93 -3.52 -31.51
CA LEU A 95 5.41 -2.24 -31.01
C LEU A 95 6.55 -1.24 -30.92
N ASP A 96 6.28 0.03 -31.25
CA ASP A 96 7.26 1.08 -31.02
C ASP A 96 7.49 1.33 -29.52
N GLU A 97 8.66 1.84 -29.17
CA GLU A 97 9.06 2.08 -27.78
C GLU A 97 8.12 3.04 -27.03
N ALA A 98 7.49 4.01 -27.71
CA ALA A 98 6.58 4.95 -27.08
C ALA A 98 5.26 4.26 -26.69
N THR A 99 4.71 3.45 -27.60
CA THR A 99 3.55 2.60 -27.36
C THR A 99 3.80 1.62 -26.22
N LEU A 100 4.98 1.00 -26.18
CA LEU A 100 5.39 0.10 -25.09
C LEU A 100 5.51 0.85 -23.75
N THR A 101 6.07 2.06 -23.76
CA THR A 101 6.18 2.91 -22.56
C THR A 101 4.81 3.27 -22.00
N ILE A 102 3.86 3.67 -22.86
CA ILE A 102 2.48 3.98 -22.46
C ILE A 102 1.80 2.77 -21.83
N MET A 103 1.95 1.58 -22.42
CA MET A 103 1.39 0.35 -21.86
C MET A 103 1.99 0.02 -20.49
N ILE A 104 3.30 0.19 -20.32
CA ILE A 104 3.97 -0.01 -19.03
C ILE A 104 3.50 1.02 -18.00
N ASP A 105 3.32 2.30 -18.37
CA ASP A 105 2.73 3.32 -17.48
C ASP A 105 1.31 2.96 -17.06
N GLN A 106 0.47 2.51 -17.99
CA GLN A 106 -0.90 2.11 -17.71
C GLN A 106 -0.97 0.86 -16.80
N SER A 107 -0.11 -0.14 -17.03
CA SER A 107 -0.07 -1.33 -16.19
C SER A 107 0.45 -1.02 -14.78
N LEU A 108 1.50 -0.21 -14.65
CA LEU A 108 2.02 0.25 -13.35
C LEU A 108 0.96 1.06 -12.60
N GLY A 109 0.29 2.01 -13.26
CA GLY A 109 -0.78 2.79 -12.66
C GLY A 109 -1.96 1.92 -12.19
N ALA A 110 -2.35 0.90 -12.96
CA ALA A 110 -3.38 -0.05 -12.54
C ALA A 110 -2.95 -0.91 -11.35
N MET A 111 -1.67 -1.29 -11.27
CA MET A 111 -1.10 -2.01 -10.12
C MET A 111 -1.07 -1.15 -8.86
N GLU A 112 -0.72 0.13 -8.98
CA GLU A 112 -0.76 1.08 -7.86
C GLU A 112 -2.20 1.31 -7.39
N VAL A 113 -3.14 1.53 -8.31
CA VAL A 113 -4.56 1.69 -7.98
C VAL A 113 -5.12 0.44 -7.31
N SER A 114 -4.78 -0.76 -7.79
CA SER A 114 -5.22 -2.02 -7.16
C SER A 114 -4.53 -2.28 -5.81
N SER A 115 -3.29 -1.86 -5.62
CA SER A 115 -2.62 -1.86 -4.32
C SER A 115 -3.30 -0.92 -3.33
N ASP A 116 -3.81 0.23 -3.79
CA ASP A 116 -4.50 1.22 -2.96
C ASP A 116 -5.94 0.79 -2.62
N LEU A 117 -6.64 0.15 -3.57
CA LEU A 117 -7.96 -0.44 -3.34
C LEU A 117 -7.92 -1.74 -2.51
N GLY A 118 -6.76 -2.39 -2.39
CA GLY A 118 -6.57 -3.64 -1.65
C GLY A 118 -6.44 -3.48 -0.14
N VAL A 119 -6.47 -2.25 0.40
CA VAL A 119 -6.39 -1.97 1.84
C VAL A 119 -7.78 -1.56 2.31
N ASP A 120 -8.56 -2.52 2.82
CA ASP A 120 -9.75 -2.21 3.60
C ASP A 120 -9.35 -1.30 4.78
N PHE A 121 -9.73 -0.02 4.71
CA PHE A 121 -9.47 0.92 5.81
C PHE A 121 -10.33 0.54 7.00
N ASP A 122 -9.73 -0.12 8.00
CA ASP A 122 -10.38 -0.46 9.26
C ASP A 122 -10.33 0.74 10.22
N PRO A 123 -11.45 1.47 10.44
CA PRO A 123 -11.45 2.66 11.29
C PRO A 123 -11.16 2.32 12.75
N PHE A 124 -11.49 1.10 13.18
CA PHE A 124 -11.26 0.65 14.55
C PHE A 124 -9.78 0.36 14.77
N ALA A 125 -9.11 -0.32 13.84
CA ALA A 125 -7.67 -0.55 13.91
C ALA A 125 -6.90 0.79 13.91
N PHE A 126 -7.33 1.76 13.09
CA PHE A 126 -6.76 3.10 13.09
C PHE A 126 -6.93 3.80 14.45
N LEU A 127 -8.11 3.75 15.06
CA LEU A 127 -8.35 4.35 16.38
C LEU A 127 -7.48 3.70 17.46
N MET A 128 -7.39 2.36 17.46
CA MET A 128 -6.54 1.61 18.39
C MET A 128 -5.05 1.93 18.21
N MET A 129 -4.59 2.11 16.97
CA MET A 129 -3.22 2.50 16.67
C MET A 129 -2.90 3.85 17.30
N ASN A 130 -3.80 4.82 17.16
CA ASN A 130 -3.65 6.15 17.76
C ASN A 130 -3.72 6.08 19.29
N LEU A 131 -4.60 5.26 19.86
CA LEU A 131 -4.70 5.07 21.30
C LEU A 131 -3.42 4.45 21.89
N GLY A 132 -2.87 3.43 21.25
CA GLY A 132 -1.60 2.82 21.64
C GLY A 132 -0.44 3.82 21.55
N CYS A 133 -0.39 4.61 20.47
CA CYS A 133 0.59 5.69 20.31
C CYS A 133 0.47 6.74 21.42
N LEU A 134 -0.76 7.15 21.75
CA LEU A 134 -1.04 8.09 22.84
C LEU A 134 -0.55 7.56 24.18
N LEU A 135 -0.81 6.28 24.50
CA LEU A 135 -0.35 5.63 25.73
C LEU A 135 1.18 5.56 25.81
N LEU A 136 1.84 5.23 24.70
CA LEU A 136 3.30 5.22 24.63
C LEU A 136 3.87 6.62 24.85
N MET A 137 3.33 7.63 24.17
CA MET A 137 3.75 9.03 24.33
C MET A 137 3.49 9.56 25.74
N PHE A 138 2.39 9.14 26.36
CA PHE A 138 2.07 9.45 27.77
C PHE A 138 3.10 8.84 28.74
N ALA A 139 3.54 7.59 28.52
CA ALA A 139 4.60 6.99 29.33
C ALA A 139 5.94 7.72 29.13
N ILE A 140 6.29 8.06 27.88
CA ILE A 140 7.51 8.81 27.54
C ILE A 140 7.49 10.22 28.15
N SER A 141 6.36 10.92 28.12
CA SER A 141 6.21 12.23 28.75
C SER A 141 6.34 12.12 30.27
N GLY A 142 5.83 11.05 30.87
CA GLY A 142 6.02 10.74 32.29
C GLY A 142 7.50 10.62 32.68
N ILE A 143 8.32 9.95 31.85
CA ILE A 143 9.78 9.86 32.06
C ILE A 143 10.41 11.26 32.00
N SER A 144 10.04 12.05 31.00
CA SER A 144 10.55 13.42 30.82
C SER A 144 10.20 14.30 32.03
N TYR A 145 8.94 14.23 32.47
CA TYR A 145 8.45 14.98 33.62
C TYR A 145 9.16 14.56 34.92
N LEU A 146 9.31 13.25 35.15
CA LEU A 146 10.07 12.72 36.29
C LEU A 146 11.52 13.21 36.30
N ALA A 147 12.20 13.18 35.14
CA ALA A 147 13.56 13.69 35.02
C ALA A 147 13.65 15.19 35.35
N SER A 148 12.68 15.99 34.90
CA SER A 148 12.61 17.41 35.27
C SER A 148 12.37 17.64 36.76
N CYS A 149 11.57 16.79 37.41
CA CYS A 149 11.37 16.87 38.86
C CYS A 149 12.63 16.48 39.65
N ILE A 150 13.41 15.51 39.18
CA ILE A 150 14.64 15.04 39.87
C ILE A 150 15.79 16.05 39.70
N PHE A 151 16.09 16.50 38.48
CA PHE A 151 17.27 17.32 38.21
C PHE A 151 16.97 18.83 38.24
N ASN A 152 17.80 19.62 38.92
CA ASN A 152 17.67 21.10 38.92
C ASN A 152 18.30 21.76 37.68
N LEU A 153 19.29 21.11 37.07
CA LEU A 153 19.98 21.62 35.88
C LEU A 153 19.33 21.06 34.61
N SER A 154 18.91 21.95 33.71
CA SER A 154 18.25 21.59 32.46
C SER A 154 19.08 20.61 31.61
N LYS A 155 20.41 20.72 31.63
CA LYS A 155 21.32 19.80 30.92
C LYS A 155 21.14 18.33 31.34
N HIS A 156 20.98 18.07 32.64
CA HIS A 156 20.81 16.71 33.16
C HIS A 156 19.37 16.22 33.00
N SER A 157 18.38 17.10 33.18
CA SER A 157 16.97 16.77 32.91
C SER A 157 16.74 16.40 31.45
N LEU A 158 17.34 17.12 30.49
CA LEU A 158 17.18 16.83 29.06
C LEU A 158 17.85 15.51 28.69
N GLY A 159 19.06 15.27 29.23
CA GLY A 159 19.82 14.06 28.98
C GLY A 159 19.10 12.79 29.43
N LEU A 160 18.46 12.79 30.61
CA LEU A 160 17.69 11.64 31.07
C LEU A 160 16.25 11.61 30.53
N GLY A 161 15.59 12.76 30.48
CA GLY A 161 14.18 12.87 30.06
C GLY A 161 13.97 12.54 28.59
N ALA A 162 14.83 13.04 27.70
CA ALA A 162 14.77 12.74 26.27
C ALA A 162 15.69 11.57 25.88
N GLY A 163 16.85 11.44 26.52
CA GLY A 163 17.83 10.42 26.16
C GLY A 163 17.40 9.00 26.52
N LEU A 164 16.66 8.79 27.61
CA LEU A 164 16.17 7.45 27.97
C LEU A 164 15.10 6.94 26.99
N PRO A 165 14.03 7.70 26.65
CA PRO A 165 13.10 7.31 25.58
C PRO A 165 13.79 7.09 24.23
N PHE A 166 14.79 7.91 23.91
CA PHE A 166 15.56 7.74 22.68
C PHE A 166 16.37 6.43 22.68
N ALA A 167 16.98 6.07 23.81
CA ALA A 167 17.67 4.80 23.98
C ALA A 167 16.71 3.60 23.84
N PHE A 168 15.50 3.68 24.40
CA PHE A 168 14.47 2.66 24.20
C PHE A 168 14.14 2.45 22.72
N LEU A 169 14.02 3.53 21.95
CA LEU A 169 13.75 3.46 20.52
C LEU A 169 14.90 2.81 19.74
N ILE A 170 16.16 3.13 20.07
CA ILE A 170 17.34 2.49 19.46
C ILE A 170 17.36 0.98 19.78
N LEU A 171 17.16 0.60 21.04
CA LEU A 171 17.13 -0.81 21.45
C LEU A 171 16.04 -1.60 20.71
N TYR A 172 14.86 -0.98 20.54
CA TYR A 172 13.77 -1.56 19.76
C TYR A 172 14.16 -1.72 18.29
N PHE A 173 14.77 -0.74 17.64
CA PHE A 173 15.20 -0.92 16.26
C PHE A 173 16.29 -1.98 16.11
N LEU A 174 17.26 -2.02 17.02
CA LEU A 174 18.30 -3.05 17.02
C LEU A 174 17.72 -4.46 17.18
N SER A 175 16.67 -4.63 17.99
CA SER A 175 16.03 -5.95 18.14
C SER A 175 15.35 -6.43 16.85
N GLN A 176 14.99 -5.53 15.94
CA GLN A 176 14.39 -5.89 14.65
C GLN A 176 15.42 -6.28 13.58
N VAL A 177 16.73 -6.05 13.79
CA VAL A 177 17.76 -6.31 12.77
C VAL A 177 18.10 -7.79 12.66
N ASN A 178 18.16 -8.52 13.77
CA ASN A 178 18.55 -9.92 13.79
C ASN A 178 17.96 -10.65 15.00
N THR A 179 17.69 -11.95 14.85
CA THR A 179 17.14 -12.82 15.91
C THR A 179 18.01 -12.86 17.17
N THR A 180 19.33 -12.69 17.03
CA THR A 180 20.26 -12.66 18.18
C THR A 180 20.01 -11.47 19.10
N LEU A 181 19.54 -10.34 18.56
CA LEU A 181 19.28 -9.11 19.29
C LEU A 181 17.81 -8.97 19.72
N GLU A 182 16.95 -9.92 19.35
CA GLU A 182 15.53 -9.89 19.68
C GLU A 182 15.25 -9.69 21.18
N PRO A 183 16.01 -10.28 22.13
CA PRO A 183 15.78 -10.06 23.56
C PRO A 183 15.90 -8.60 24.02
N LEU A 184 16.59 -7.73 23.26
CA LEU A 184 16.74 -6.30 23.60
C LEU A 184 15.39 -5.57 23.54
N LYS A 185 14.39 -6.10 22.83
CA LYS A 185 13.06 -5.47 22.73
C LYS A 185 12.41 -5.29 24.11
N TYR A 186 12.60 -6.24 25.02
CA TYR A 186 12.01 -6.20 26.37
C TYR A 186 12.62 -5.13 27.29
N PHE A 187 13.75 -4.53 26.90
CA PHE A 187 14.33 -3.37 27.60
C PHE A 187 13.75 -2.04 27.12
N SER A 188 12.87 -2.05 26.12
CA SER A 188 12.27 -0.86 25.53
C SER A 188 10.79 -0.77 25.84
N LEU A 189 10.32 0.40 26.28
CA LEU A 189 8.88 0.65 26.39
C LEU A 189 8.16 0.62 25.03
N VAL A 190 8.89 0.83 23.92
CA VAL A 190 8.33 0.80 22.57
C VAL A 190 7.79 -0.58 22.22
N THR A 191 8.33 -1.66 22.81
CA THR A 191 7.84 -3.03 22.57
C THR A 191 6.40 -3.26 23.02
N LEU A 192 5.86 -2.43 23.92
CA LEU A 192 4.48 -2.52 24.38
C LEU A 192 3.49 -1.91 23.37
N PHE A 193 3.98 -1.18 22.37
CA PHE A 193 3.16 -0.68 21.28
C PHE A 193 3.38 -1.56 20.03
N ASP A 194 2.73 -2.72 20.01
CA ASP A 194 2.82 -3.67 18.90
C ASP A 194 1.78 -3.36 17.82
N THR A 195 2.23 -2.69 16.76
CA THR A 195 1.39 -2.31 15.62
C THR A 195 0.88 -3.52 14.85
N THR A 196 1.62 -4.63 14.85
CA THR A 196 1.24 -5.85 14.12
C THR A 196 0.08 -6.54 14.80
N LEU A 197 0.10 -6.61 16.14
CA LEU A 197 -1.03 -7.14 16.92
C LEU A 197 -2.28 -6.27 16.76
N ILE A 198 -2.13 -4.94 16.71
CA ILE A 198 -3.26 -4.02 16.54
C ILE A 198 -3.93 -4.21 15.17
N ILE A 199 -3.15 -4.28 14.10
CA ILE A 199 -3.67 -4.46 12.73
C ILE A 199 -4.35 -5.82 12.56
N ASN A 200 -3.76 -6.88 13.11
CA ASN A 200 -4.28 -8.24 13.00
C ASN A 200 -5.41 -8.57 14.00
N ARG A 201 -5.94 -7.57 14.74
CA ARG A 201 -6.96 -7.76 15.80
C ARG A 201 -6.56 -8.80 16.85
N GLY A 202 -5.27 -8.86 17.16
CA GLY A 202 -4.71 -9.69 18.23
C GLY A 202 -5.03 -9.15 19.63
N ASP A 203 -4.46 -9.79 20.65
CA ASP A 203 -4.66 -9.39 22.05
C ASP A 203 -3.60 -8.37 22.50
N TYR A 204 -3.89 -7.08 22.32
CA TYR A 204 -3.02 -5.96 22.68
C TYR A 204 -3.44 -5.23 23.97
N TRP A 205 -4.53 -5.66 24.60
CA TRP A 205 -5.11 -4.95 25.75
C TRP A 205 -4.20 -4.99 26.98
N ALA A 206 -3.53 -6.11 27.22
CA ALA A 206 -2.58 -6.23 28.33
C ALA A 206 -1.45 -5.20 28.22
N GLN A 207 -0.93 -4.98 27.00
CA GLN A 207 0.16 -4.04 26.76
C GLN A 207 -0.30 -2.59 26.98
N PHE A 208 -1.52 -2.26 26.56
CA PHE A 208 -2.13 -0.94 26.78
C PHE A 208 -2.32 -0.65 28.27
N VAL A 209 -2.82 -1.63 29.04
CA VAL A 209 -2.97 -1.50 30.48
C VAL A 209 -1.61 -1.26 31.14
N VAL A 210 -0.58 -2.01 30.76
CA VAL A 210 0.78 -1.83 31.29
C VAL A 210 1.32 -0.44 30.95
N LEU A 211 1.19 0.04 29.72
CA LEU A 211 1.59 1.39 29.33
C LEU A 211 0.87 2.47 30.15
N GLY A 212 -0.45 2.32 30.33
CA GLY A 212 -1.24 3.24 31.15
C GLY A 212 -0.78 3.26 32.60
N VAL A 213 -0.59 2.09 33.22
CA VAL A 213 -0.12 1.97 34.60
C VAL A 213 1.28 2.56 34.77
N VAL A 214 2.21 2.27 33.85
CA VAL A 214 3.58 2.81 33.89
C VAL A 214 3.56 4.34 33.79
N GLY A 215 2.78 4.90 32.86
CA GLY A 215 2.62 6.35 32.73
C GLY A 215 2.07 6.99 34.01
N ILE A 216 1.00 6.45 34.58
CA ILE A 216 0.41 6.95 35.84
C ILE A 216 1.44 6.89 36.97
N MET A 217 2.14 5.76 37.13
CA MET A 217 3.15 5.58 38.16
C MET A 217 4.28 6.61 38.04
N LEU A 218 4.79 6.86 36.83
CA LEU A 218 5.82 7.87 36.58
C LEU A 218 5.36 9.27 36.99
N TYR A 219 4.12 9.65 36.65
CA TYR A 219 3.55 10.93 37.06
C TYR A 219 3.37 11.05 38.58
N VAL A 220 2.89 10.00 39.24
CA VAL A 220 2.74 9.97 40.71
C VAL A 220 4.09 10.10 41.41
N PHE A 221 5.12 9.40 40.91
CA PHE A 221 6.48 9.53 41.44
C PHE A 221 7.05 10.93 41.21
N ALA A 222 6.85 11.49 40.02
CA ALA A 222 7.31 12.84 39.69
C ALA A 222 6.69 13.87 40.65
N MET A 223 5.37 13.82 40.86
CA MET A 223 4.66 14.68 41.82
C MET A 223 5.21 14.53 43.24
N ARG A 224 5.36 13.30 43.74
CA ARG A 224 5.90 13.03 45.09
C ARG A 224 7.33 13.54 45.30
N ILE A 225 8.17 13.42 44.27
CA ILE A 225 9.55 13.92 44.33
C ILE A 225 9.54 15.45 44.32
N PHE A 226 8.70 16.07 43.50
CA PHE A 226 8.57 17.51 43.42
C PHE A 226 8.10 18.13 44.74
N GLU A 227 7.09 17.53 45.39
CA GLU A 227 6.57 17.98 46.71
C GLU A 227 7.64 17.97 47.81
N ARG A 228 8.58 17.02 47.77
CA ARG A 228 9.66 16.90 48.75
C ARG A 228 10.89 17.72 48.42
N LYS A 229 10.92 18.33 47.24
CA LYS A 229 12.07 19.10 46.79
C LYS A 229 11.99 20.49 47.42
N ASP A 230 12.88 20.75 48.38
CA ASP A 230 13.09 22.10 48.87
C ASP A 230 13.64 22.94 47.72
N LEU A 231 12.78 23.79 47.16
CA LEU A 231 13.19 24.84 46.23
C LEU A 231 13.81 25.95 47.08
N PRO A 232 15.13 26.20 47.02
CA PRO A 232 15.67 27.44 47.55
C PRO A 232 15.08 28.57 46.68
N LEU A 233 14.22 29.38 47.29
CA LEU A 233 13.74 30.65 46.73
C LEU A 233 14.92 31.58 46.43
#